data_AF-A0A455AZD6-F1
#
_entry.id   AF-A0A455AZD6-F1
#
_cell.length_a   1.000
_cell.length_b   1.000
_cell.length_c   1.000
_cell.angle_alpha   90.00
_cell.angle_beta   90.00
_cell.angle_gamma   90.00
#
_symmetry.space_group_name_H-M   'P 1'
#
loop_
_entity.id
_entity.type
_entity.pdbx_description
1 polymer ?
#
loop_
_entity_poly.entity_id
_entity_poly.type
_entity_poly.pdbx_seq_one_letter_code
_entity_poly.pdbx_strand_id
1 'polypeptide(L)'
;MIFQDHPLLENYDHNVTRIPKPQAPLPNTALLSLVLMAGTFLFAIMLRKFKNSSYFPGKLRRVIGDFGVPISILIMVMVDALIQDTYTQKLSVPKGLTVSNTSARGWLIHPLGLYKPFPIWMMFASVLPALLVFILIFLESQITTLIISKPERKVVKGSGFHLDLLLVMGMGGVATLFGMPWLSATTVRSVTHANALTVMSKASTPGAAAQIQEVKEQRISGLLVSVLVGLSILMGPILSHIPLAVLFGIFLYMGVTSLSGIQLFDRILLLFKPRKYHPDVPYAKRVRTWRMHLFTGTQIACLVVLWVVRSIKTVSLALPFILILTVPLRHFLLPLIFQNLELQCLDADNTKLNFDEENGQDEYDEVAMPV
;
A
#
# COMPACT_ATOMS: atom_id res chain seq x y z
N MET A 1 -39.01 -1.15 -16.33
CA MET A 1 -37.60 -1.61 -16.32
C MET A 1 -37.32 -2.79 -15.38
N ILE A 2 -38.28 -3.32 -14.60
CA ILE A 2 -38.02 -4.52 -13.76
C ILE A 2 -38.13 -5.82 -14.58
N PHE A 3 -39.09 -5.90 -15.50
CA PHE A 3 -39.31 -7.07 -16.36
C PHE A 3 -38.30 -7.22 -17.50
N GLN A 4 -37.47 -6.20 -17.72
CA GLN A 4 -36.38 -6.24 -18.70
C GLN A 4 -35.13 -6.88 -18.09
N ASP A 5 -34.90 -6.63 -16.80
CA ASP A 5 -33.79 -7.22 -16.03
C ASP A 5 -34.13 -8.63 -15.50
N HIS A 6 -35.43 -8.95 -15.35
CA HIS A 6 -35.93 -10.24 -14.87
C HIS A 6 -37.13 -10.71 -15.72
N PRO A 7 -36.90 -11.39 -16.86
CA PRO A 7 -37.98 -11.96 -17.65
C PRO A 7 -38.71 -13.05 -16.85
N LEU A 8 -40.03 -13.13 -17.04
CA LEU A 8 -40.86 -14.17 -16.44
C LEU A 8 -40.53 -15.51 -17.10
N LEU A 9 -39.88 -16.40 -16.37
CA LEU A 9 -39.60 -17.77 -16.79
C LEU A 9 -40.62 -18.70 -16.12
N GLU A 10 -41.08 -19.71 -16.85
CA GLU A 10 -42.08 -20.68 -16.38
C GLU A 10 -41.56 -21.53 -15.20
N ASN A 11 -40.24 -21.74 -15.14
CA ASN A 11 -39.54 -22.37 -14.02
C ASN A 11 -38.35 -21.52 -13.59
N TYR A 12 -38.27 -21.23 -12.29
CA TYR A 12 -37.10 -20.60 -11.67
C TYR A 12 -36.31 -21.66 -10.91
N ASP A 13 -35.00 -21.74 -11.12
CA ASP A 13 -34.12 -22.51 -10.24
C ASP A 13 -34.20 -21.92 -8.82
N HIS A 14 -34.81 -22.64 -7.88
CA HIS A 14 -35.04 -22.19 -6.51
C HIS A 14 -33.73 -22.07 -5.69
N ASN A 15 -32.61 -22.58 -6.22
CA ASN A 15 -31.29 -22.57 -5.56
C ASN A 15 -30.45 -21.31 -5.84
N VAL A 16 -31.09 -20.18 -6.14
CA VAL A 16 -30.40 -18.89 -6.13
C VAL A 16 -30.50 -18.31 -4.74
N THR A 17 -29.47 -18.52 -3.91
CA THR A 17 -29.21 -17.72 -2.71
C THR A 17 -28.99 -16.26 -3.12
N ARG A 18 -30.09 -15.52 -3.31
CA ARG A 18 -30.08 -14.07 -3.39
C ARG A 18 -29.80 -13.58 -1.97
N ILE A 19 -28.56 -13.22 -1.67
CA ILE A 19 -28.27 -12.37 -0.52
C ILE A 19 -28.92 -11.02 -0.85
N PRO A 20 -30.05 -10.64 -0.23
CA PRO A 20 -30.74 -9.42 -0.60
C PRO A 20 -29.81 -8.26 -0.24
N LYS A 21 -29.43 -7.41 -1.21
CA LYS A 21 -28.91 -6.08 -0.85
C LYS A 21 -30.06 -5.34 -0.17
N PRO A 22 -29.88 -4.83 1.05
CA PRO A 22 -30.94 -4.13 1.76
C PRO A 22 -31.46 -2.95 0.94
N GLN A 23 -32.76 -2.93 0.67
CA GLN A 23 -33.45 -1.82 -0.01
C GLN A 23 -33.76 -0.65 0.94
N ALA A 24 -33.57 -0.84 2.25
CA ALA A 24 -33.79 0.14 3.31
C ALA A 24 -32.60 0.16 4.29
N PRO A 25 -32.32 1.30 4.96
CA PRO A 25 -31.31 1.36 6.01
C PRO A 25 -31.73 0.47 7.19
N LEU A 26 -31.03 -0.64 7.37
CA LEU A 26 -31.25 -1.53 8.52
C LEU A 26 -30.67 -0.88 9.78
N PRO A 27 -31.39 -0.94 10.91
CA PRO A 27 -30.85 -0.48 12.19
C PRO A 27 -29.62 -1.30 12.59
N ASN A 28 -28.76 -0.72 13.43
CA ASN A 28 -27.60 -1.36 14.10
C ASN A 28 -26.45 -1.89 13.20
N THR A 29 -26.62 -1.91 11.88
CA THR A 29 -25.58 -2.34 10.92
C THR A 29 -24.32 -1.48 11.00
N ALA A 30 -24.49 -0.16 11.13
CA ALA A 30 -23.38 0.79 11.18
C ALA A 30 -22.55 0.63 12.47
N LEU A 31 -23.22 0.47 13.62
CA LEU A 31 -22.56 0.28 14.91
C LEU A 31 -21.79 -1.04 14.93
N LEU A 32 -22.41 -2.13 14.46
CA LEU A 32 -21.75 -3.44 14.37
C LEU A 32 -20.54 -3.39 13.44
N SER A 33 -20.65 -2.72 12.30
CA SER A 33 -19.52 -2.53 11.37
C SER A 33 -18.37 -1.76 12.02
N LEU A 34 -18.67 -0.70 12.79
CA LEU A 34 -17.67 0.04 13.55
C LEU A 34 -16.99 -0.83 14.61
N VAL A 35 -17.76 -1.63 15.36
CA VAL A 35 -17.23 -2.55 16.37
C VAL A 35 -16.33 -3.61 15.75
N LEU A 36 -16.73 -4.23 14.63
CA LEU A 36 -15.91 -5.21 13.91
C LEU A 36 -14.63 -4.57 13.38
N MET A 37 -14.71 -3.37 12.80
CA MET A 37 -13.55 -2.65 12.29
C MET A 37 -12.56 -2.30 13.41
N ALA A 38 -13.05 -1.65 14.48
CA ALA A 38 -12.23 -1.24 15.62
C ALA A 38 -11.66 -2.46 16.36
N GLY A 39 -12.46 -3.49 16.58
CA GLY A 39 -12.04 -4.73 17.22
C GLY A 39 -10.92 -5.42 16.44
N THR A 40 -11.07 -5.55 15.12
CA THR A 40 -10.01 -6.15 14.27
C THR A 40 -8.71 -5.35 14.36
N PHE A 41 -8.79 -4.03 14.29
CA PHE A 41 -7.62 -3.14 14.41
C PHE A 41 -6.94 -3.25 15.78
N LEU A 42 -7.73 -3.24 16.87
CA LEU A 42 -7.22 -3.34 18.23
C LEU A 42 -6.55 -4.68 18.48
N PHE A 43 -7.17 -5.80 18.06
CA PHE A 43 -6.55 -7.12 18.18
C PHE A 43 -5.24 -7.22 17.38
N ALA A 44 -5.20 -6.70 16.16
CA ALA A 44 -3.99 -6.72 15.35
C ALA A 44 -2.84 -5.94 16.02
N ILE A 45 -3.12 -4.77 16.59
CA ILE A 45 -2.12 -3.99 17.35
C ILE A 45 -1.73 -4.69 18.65
N MET A 46 -2.69 -5.23 19.40
CA MET A 46 -2.42 -5.93 20.66
C MET A 46 -1.54 -7.15 20.43
N LEU A 47 -1.82 -7.98 19.42
CA LEU A 47 -1.02 -9.14 19.06
C LEU A 47 0.37 -8.75 18.55
N ARG A 48 0.49 -7.63 17.82
CA ARG A 48 1.80 -7.06 17.44
C ARG A 48 2.61 -6.62 18.66
N LYS A 49 1.98 -5.94 19.63
CA LYS A 49 2.64 -5.54 20.89
C LYS A 49 2.99 -6.77 21.75
N PHE A 50 2.12 -7.78 21.76
CA PHE A 50 2.32 -9.03 22.47
C PHE A 50 3.59 -9.77 22.00
N LYS A 51 3.92 -9.73 20.70
CA LYS A 51 5.18 -10.25 20.15
C LYS A 51 6.42 -9.75 20.92
N ASN A 52 6.40 -8.48 21.33
CA ASN A 52 7.50 -7.80 22.00
C ASN A 52 7.33 -7.72 23.53
N SER A 53 6.21 -8.20 24.06
CA SER A 53 5.93 -8.20 25.50
C SER A 53 6.73 -9.26 26.25
N SER A 54 6.81 -9.20 27.57
CA SER A 54 7.49 -10.21 28.42
C SER A 54 6.65 -11.47 28.67
N TYR A 55 5.34 -11.42 28.43
CA TYR A 55 4.43 -12.55 28.67
C TYR A 55 4.66 -13.71 27.69
N PHE A 56 4.44 -14.96 28.14
CA PHE A 56 4.59 -16.22 27.40
C PHE A 56 6.02 -16.63 26.96
N PRO A 57 6.27 -17.95 26.79
CA PRO A 57 7.55 -18.45 26.29
C PRO A 57 7.84 -17.94 24.87
N GLY A 58 9.11 -17.60 24.63
CA GLY A 58 9.50 -16.79 23.47
C GLY A 58 9.23 -17.39 22.09
N LYS A 59 9.05 -18.71 21.95
CA LYS A 59 8.66 -19.35 20.68
C LYS A 59 7.18 -19.15 20.39
N LEU A 60 6.32 -19.47 21.37
CA LEU A 60 4.87 -19.33 21.27
C LEU A 60 4.47 -17.87 21.06
N ARG A 61 5.08 -16.94 21.80
CA ARG A 61 4.85 -15.51 21.67
C ARG A 61 5.17 -14.97 20.26
N ARG A 62 6.25 -15.45 19.65
CA ARG A 62 6.64 -15.07 18.28
C ARG A 62 5.62 -15.57 17.26
N VAL A 63 5.23 -16.84 17.35
CA VAL A 63 4.22 -17.42 16.45
C VAL A 63 2.90 -16.66 16.56
N ILE A 64 2.38 -16.43 17.77
CA ILE A 64 1.13 -15.70 17.98
C ILE A 64 1.22 -14.26 17.44
N GLY A 65 2.36 -13.60 17.64
CA GLY A 65 2.61 -12.25 17.13
C GLY A 65 2.69 -12.17 15.60
N ASP A 66 3.32 -13.15 14.97
CA ASP A 66 3.48 -13.22 13.50
C ASP A 66 2.16 -13.56 12.80
N PHE A 67 1.32 -14.41 13.41
CA PHE A 67 -0.04 -14.71 12.95
C PHE A 67 -1.09 -13.72 13.46
N GLY A 68 -0.67 -12.58 14.03
CA GLY A 68 -1.58 -11.64 14.69
C GLY A 68 -2.69 -11.11 13.78
N VAL A 69 -2.37 -10.78 12.53
CA VAL A 69 -3.35 -10.31 11.54
C VAL A 69 -4.37 -11.41 11.17
N PRO A 70 -3.95 -12.61 10.71
CA PRO A 70 -4.87 -13.72 10.46
C PRO A 70 -5.75 -14.10 11.67
N ILE A 71 -5.19 -14.15 12.88
CA ILE A 71 -5.93 -14.45 14.11
C ILE A 71 -7.00 -13.39 14.37
N SER A 72 -6.66 -12.10 14.19
CA SER A 72 -7.61 -11.00 14.38
C SER A 72 -8.79 -11.08 13.40
N ILE A 73 -8.52 -11.44 12.13
CA ILE A 73 -9.57 -11.67 11.13
C ILE A 73 -10.47 -12.83 11.58
N LEU A 74 -9.88 -13.96 11.97
CA LEU A 74 -10.64 -15.16 12.36
C LEU A 74 -11.54 -14.89 13.57
N ILE A 75 -11.03 -14.20 14.60
CA ILE A 75 -11.82 -13.83 15.78
C ILE A 75 -13.00 -12.95 15.38
N MET A 76 -12.79 -11.92 14.57
CA MET A 76 -13.84 -10.96 14.21
C MET A 76 -14.86 -11.54 13.21
N VAL A 77 -14.43 -12.43 12.32
CA VAL A 77 -15.34 -13.22 11.47
C VAL A 77 -16.20 -14.16 12.33
N MET A 78 -15.62 -14.78 13.36
CA MET A 78 -16.39 -15.61 14.30
C MET A 78 -17.40 -14.78 15.09
N VAL A 79 -17.03 -13.59 15.56
CA VAL A 79 -17.96 -12.66 16.22
C VAL A 79 -19.13 -12.28 15.30
N ASP A 80 -18.85 -11.97 14.02
CA ASP A 80 -19.90 -11.71 13.02
C ASP A 80 -20.80 -12.94 12.80
N ALA A 81 -20.23 -14.14 12.76
CA ALA A 81 -20.99 -15.37 12.59
C ALA A 81 -21.91 -15.69 13.78
N LEU A 82 -21.55 -15.26 14.99
CA LEU A 82 -22.38 -15.39 16.19
C LEU A 82 -23.54 -14.37 16.22
N ILE A 83 -23.40 -13.22 15.55
CA ILE A 83 -24.42 -12.17 15.51
C ILE A 83 -25.22 -12.31 14.21
N GLN A 84 -26.23 -13.17 14.23
CA GLN A 84 -27.04 -13.47 13.03
C GLN A 84 -28.17 -12.45 12.78
N ASP A 85 -28.55 -11.67 13.80
CA ASP A 85 -29.71 -10.78 13.76
C ASP A 85 -29.46 -9.45 13.02
N THR A 86 -28.21 -9.16 12.65
CA THR A 86 -27.82 -7.89 12.02
C THR A 86 -27.08 -8.15 10.71
N TYR A 87 -27.48 -7.43 9.67
CA TYR A 87 -26.79 -7.49 8.38
C TYR A 87 -25.39 -6.89 8.47
N THR A 88 -24.41 -7.54 7.85
CA THR A 88 -23.08 -6.98 7.60
C THR A 88 -22.70 -7.16 6.14
N GLN A 89 -22.05 -6.16 5.55
CA GLN A 89 -21.61 -6.24 4.17
C GLN A 89 -20.42 -7.20 4.08
N LYS A 90 -20.56 -8.30 3.34
CA LYS A 90 -19.51 -9.32 3.19
C LYS A 90 -18.81 -9.24 1.83
N LEU A 91 -17.65 -9.89 1.72
CA LEU A 91 -16.87 -9.90 0.49
C LEU A 91 -17.64 -10.65 -0.62
N SER A 92 -17.89 -9.96 -1.74
CA SER A 92 -18.60 -10.54 -2.88
C SER A 92 -17.61 -10.97 -3.96
N VAL A 93 -17.48 -12.28 -4.17
CA VAL A 93 -16.65 -12.87 -5.23
C VAL A 93 -17.57 -13.40 -6.33
N PRO A 94 -17.29 -13.14 -7.62
CA PRO A 94 -18.11 -13.69 -8.71
C PRO A 94 -18.04 -15.21 -8.74
N LYS A 95 -19.13 -15.87 -9.17
CA LYS A 95 -19.21 -17.34 -9.25
C LYS A 95 -18.32 -17.95 -10.34
N GLY A 96 -17.84 -17.14 -11.28
CA GLY A 96 -17.01 -17.60 -12.39
C GLY A 96 -16.27 -16.44 -13.07
N LEU A 97 -15.38 -16.79 -14.00
CA LEU A 97 -14.64 -15.84 -14.82
C LEU A 97 -15.49 -15.42 -16.02
N THR A 98 -15.99 -14.18 -15.99
CA THR A 98 -16.71 -13.57 -17.10
C THR A 98 -16.05 -12.28 -17.54
N VAL A 99 -16.13 -11.98 -18.84
CA VAL A 99 -15.67 -10.71 -19.39
C VAL A 99 -16.53 -9.56 -18.84
N SER A 100 -15.95 -8.38 -18.63
CA SER A 100 -16.64 -7.22 -18.03
C SER A 100 -17.95 -6.86 -18.72
N ASN A 101 -18.02 -7.06 -20.04
CA ASN A 101 -19.22 -6.92 -20.84
C ASN A 101 -19.18 -7.90 -22.01
N THR A 102 -19.86 -9.03 -21.85
CA THR A 102 -19.91 -10.13 -22.84
C THR A 102 -20.49 -9.69 -24.19
N SER A 103 -21.39 -8.70 -24.20
CA SER A 103 -21.99 -8.18 -25.43
C SER A 103 -21.05 -7.21 -26.17
N ALA A 104 -20.16 -6.52 -25.45
CA ALA A 104 -19.32 -5.48 -26.02
C ALA A 104 -17.91 -5.95 -26.42
N ARG A 105 -17.39 -7.06 -25.89
CA ARG A 105 -16.06 -7.56 -26.26
C ARG A 105 -15.88 -9.04 -25.98
N GLY A 106 -15.02 -9.67 -26.78
CA GLY A 106 -14.42 -10.97 -26.47
C GLY A 106 -13.22 -10.85 -25.51
N TRP A 107 -12.49 -11.95 -25.35
CA TRP A 107 -11.27 -12.01 -24.53
C TRP A 107 -10.08 -11.28 -25.15
N LEU A 108 -9.93 -11.35 -26.47
CA LEU A 108 -8.90 -10.64 -27.22
C LEU A 108 -9.53 -9.45 -27.96
N ILE A 109 -8.92 -8.27 -27.82
CA ILE A 109 -9.39 -7.05 -28.50
C ILE A 109 -8.54 -6.83 -29.75
N HIS A 110 -9.19 -6.86 -30.92
CA HIS A 110 -8.51 -6.60 -32.18
C HIS A 110 -8.16 -5.11 -32.30
N PRO A 111 -6.90 -4.73 -32.63
CA PRO A 111 -6.45 -3.33 -32.65
C PRO A 111 -7.15 -2.47 -33.70
N LEU A 112 -7.66 -3.07 -34.79
CA LEU A 112 -8.47 -2.36 -35.80
C LEU A 112 -9.94 -2.14 -35.39
N GLY A 113 -10.33 -2.53 -34.18
CA GLY A 113 -11.71 -2.51 -33.71
C GLY A 113 -12.45 -3.83 -33.91
N LEU A 114 -13.51 -4.05 -33.13
CA LEU A 114 -14.33 -5.27 -33.15
C LEU A 114 -15.59 -5.11 -34.00
N TYR A 115 -16.46 -4.16 -33.65
CA TYR A 115 -17.75 -3.91 -34.34
C TYR A 115 -17.72 -2.71 -35.30
N LYS A 116 -16.78 -1.79 -35.09
CA LYS A 116 -16.58 -0.61 -35.92
C LYS A 116 -15.08 -0.44 -36.16
N PRO A 117 -14.66 0.00 -37.36
CA PRO A 117 -13.25 0.28 -37.63
C PRO A 117 -12.77 1.39 -36.70
N PHE A 118 -11.66 1.15 -36.00
CA PHE A 118 -11.07 2.13 -35.10
C PHE A 118 -10.35 3.22 -35.92
N PRO A 119 -10.62 4.52 -35.67
CA PRO A 119 -10.06 5.59 -36.47
C PRO A 119 -8.53 5.66 -36.33
N ILE A 120 -7.83 5.68 -37.47
CA ILE A 120 -6.35 5.66 -37.53
C ILE A 120 -5.73 6.86 -36.79
N TRP A 121 -6.33 8.06 -36.90
CA TRP A 121 -5.85 9.25 -36.19
C TRP A 121 -5.84 9.04 -34.66
N MET A 122 -6.82 8.30 -34.13
CA MET A 122 -6.95 8.03 -32.70
C MET A 122 -5.95 6.98 -32.24
N MET A 123 -5.48 6.10 -33.13
CA MET A 123 -4.38 5.17 -32.83
C MET A 123 -3.10 5.96 -32.53
N PHE A 124 -2.76 6.93 -33.38
CA PHE A 124 -1.61 7.80 -33.14
C PHE A 124 -1.83 8.74 -31.95
N ALA A 125 -3.03 9.31 -31.79
CA ALA A 125 -3.34 10.17 -30.65
C ALA A 125 -3.29 9.43 -29.31
N SER A 126 -3.47 8.10 -29.29
CA SER A 126 -3.40 7.28 -28.07
C SER A 126 -2.00 7.23 -27.44
N VAL A 127 -0.95 7.64 -28.16
CA VAL A 127 0.40 7.79 -27.61
C VAL A 127 0.43 8.80 -26.46
N LEU A 128 -0.37 9.87 -26.55
CA LEU A 128 -0.40 10.91 -25.51
C LEU A 128 -0.94 10.39 -24.15
N PRO A 129 -2.13 9.76 -24.06
CA PRO A 129 -2.59 9.15 -22.81
C PRO A 129 -1.72 7.95 -22.39
N ALA A 130 -1.13 7.20 -23.33
CA ALA A 130 -0.20 6.12 -23.00
C ALA A 130 1.07 6.64 -22.31
N LEU A 131 1.62 7.76 -22.77
CA LEU A 131 2.75 8.43 -22.14
C LEU A 131 2.41 8.89 -20.71
N LEU A 132 1.20 9.43 -20.50
CA LEU A 132 0.74 9.83 -19.18
C LEU A 132 0.63 8.63 -18.22
N VAL A 133 0.05 7.52 -18.68
CA VAL A 133 -0.04 6.28 -17.91
C VAL A 133 1.35 5.72 -17.61
N PHE A 134 2.26 5.77 -18.58
CA PHE A 134 3.65 5.37 -18.40
C PHE A 134 4.32 6.18 -17.29
N ILE A 135 4.22 7.52 -17.30
CA ILE A 135 4.80 8.37 -16.26
C ILE A 135 4.21 8.03 -14.87
N LEU A 136 2.90 7.78 -14.79
CA LEU A 136 2.24 7.43 -13.53
C LEU A 136 2.74 6.10 -12.97
N ILE A 137 2.74 5.04 -13.80
CA ILE A 137 3.20 3.71 -13.39
C ILE A 137 4.71 3.74 -13.07
N PHE A 138 5.49 4.50 -13.85
CA PHE A 138 6.92 4.71 -13.61
C PHE A 138 7.15 5.32 -12.23
N LEU A 139 6.53 6.46 -11.92
CA LEU A 139 6.71 7.11 -10.62
C LEU A 139 6.25 6.24 -9.46
N GLU A 140 5.07 5.63 -9.54
CA GLU A 140 4.58 4.76 -8.47
C GLU A 140 5.51 3.56 -8.23
N SER A 141 6.01 2.96 -9.31
CA SER A 141 6.85 1.76 -9.21
C SER A 141 8.26 2.09 -8.70
N GLN A 142 8.89 3.13 -9.25
CA GLN A 142 10.23 3.55 -8.84
C GLN A 142 10.26 4.03 -7.38
N ILE A 143 9.30 4.87 -6.98
CA ILE A 143 9.19 5.33 -5.58
C ILE A 143 8.94 4.13 -4.64
N THR A 144 8.09 3.19 -5.05
CA THR A 144 7.82 1.99 -4.24
C THR A 144 9.06 1.12 -4.08
N THR A 145 9.81 0.87 -5.17
CA THR A 145 11.05 0.08 -5.13
C THR A 145 12.13 0.77 -4.29
N LEU A 146 12.26 2.09 -4.39
CA LEU A 146 13.19 2.89 -3.57
C LEU A 146 12.84 2.76 -2.07
N ILE A 147 11.57 2.96 -1.69
CA ILE A 147 11.12 2.82 -0.29
C ILE A 147 11.41 1.42 0.28
N ILE A 148 11.38 0.37 -0.56
CA ILE A 148 11.64 -1.00 -0.14
C ILE A 148 13.13 -1.32 -0.07
N SER A 149 13.91 -0.72 -0.96
CA SER A 149 15.35 -0.98 -1.10
C SER A 149 16.22 -0.11 -0.18
N LYS A 150 15.59 0.71 0.67
CA LYS A 150 16.26 1.55 1.65
C LYS A 150 17.29 0.76 2.47
N PRO A 151 18.51 1.29 2.66
CA PRO A 151 19.59 0.59 3.37
C PRO A 151 19.22 0.21 4.82
N GLU A 152 18.31 0.97 5.42
CA GLU A 152 17.77 0.81 6.77
C GLU A 152 17.08 -0.55 6.98
N ARG A 153 16.58 -1.16 5.90
CA ARG A 153 15.94 -2.47 5.94
C ARG A 153 16.93 -3.63 5.89
N LYS A 154 18.22 -3.38 5.65
CA LYS A 154 19.27 -4.40 5.56
C LYS A 154 18.91 -5.53 4.58
N VAL A 155 18.36 -5.15 3.43
CA VAL A 155 18.20 -6.05 2.28
C VAL A 155 19.58 -6.39 1.72
N VAL A 156 19.78 -7.65 1.35
CA VAL A 156 21.11 -8.18 0.99
C VAL A 156 21.21 -8.40 -0.51
N LYS A 157 20.10 -8.76 -1.18
CA LYS A 157 20.07 -8.86 -2.65
C LYS A 157 19.87 -7.49 -3.25
N GLY A 158 20.53 -7.27 -4.39
CA GLY A 158 20.35 -6.08 -5.19
C GLY A 158 18.94 -5.86 -5.70
N SER A 159 18.59 -4.59 -5.92
CA SER A 159 17.34 -4.20 -6.55
C SER A 159 17.46 -4.22 -8.08
N GLY A 160 16.34 -4.48 -8.75
CA GLY A 160 16.28 -4.60 -10.21
C GLY A 160 15.41 -3.53 -10.85
N PHE A 161 15.69 -2.24 -10.63
CA PHE A 161 14.82 -1.14 -11.08
C PHE A 161 14.45 -1.18 -12.57
N HIS A 162 15.41 -1.47 -13.45
CA HIS A 162 15.16 -1.56 -14.89
C HIS A 162 14.34 -2.79 -15.28
N LEU A 163 14.63 -3.94 -14.67
CA LEU A 163 13.92 -5.18 -14.94
C LEU A 163 12.47 -5.08 -14.47
N ASP A 164 12.25 -4.50 -13.28
CA ASP A 164 10.91 -4.28 -12.72
C ASP A 164 10.08 -3.38 -13.62
N LEU A 165 10.68 -2.29 -14.14
CA LEU A 165 10.01 -1.39 -15.08
C LEU A 165 9.63 -2.10 -16.38
N LEU A 166 10.56 -2.86 -16.97
CA LEU A 166 10.31 -3.61 -18.21
C LEU A 166 9.19 -4.64 -18.01
N LEU A 167 9.20 -5.37 -16.89
CA LEU A 167 8.19 -6.38 -16.58
C LEU A 167 6.81 -5.75 -16.36
N VAL A 168 6.71 -4.71 -15.53
CA VAL A 168 5.42 -4.05 -15.24
C VAL A 168 4.83 -3.42 -16.50
N MET A 169 5.63 -2.72 -17.31
CA MET A 169 5.16 -2.10 -18.55
C MET A 169 4.84 -3.15 -19.63
N GLY A 170 5.68 -4.19 -19.76
CA GLY A 170 5.45 -5.28 -20.70
C GLY A 170 4.17 -6.05 -20.37
N MET A 171 3.98 -6.41 -19.10
CA MET A 171 2.74 -7.05 -18.63
C MET A 171 1.53 -6.13 -18.79
N GLY A 172 1.67 -4.83 -18.53
CA GLY A 172 0.62 -3.83 -18.79
C GLY A 172 0.22 -3.75 -20.26
N GLY A 173 1.21 -3.74 -21.16
CA GLY A 173 0.98 -3.77 -22.61
C GLY A 173 0.26 -5.05 -23.05
N VAL A 174 0.69 -6.21 -22.57
CA VAL A 174 0.01 -7.49 -22.88
C VAL A 174 -1.40 -7.52 -22.29
N ALA A 175 -1.58 -7.07 -21.04
CA ALA A 175 -2.88 -7.04 -20.36
C ALA A 175 -3.92 -6.18 -21.13
N THR A 176 -3.50 -5.04 -21.69
CA THR A 176 -4.41 -4.17 -22.45
C THR A 176 -4.89 -4.81 -23.76
N LEU A 177 -4.11 -5.68 -24.40
CA LEU A 177 -4.56 -6.46 -25.56
C LEU A 177 -5.73 -7.41 -25.22
N PHE A 178 -5.77 -7.92 -23.99
CA PHE A 178 -6.87 -8.74 -23.46
C PHE A 178 -8.00 -7.90 -22.82
N GLY A 179 -7.92 -6.57 -22.89
CA GLY A 179 -8.85 -5.67 -22.20
C GLY A 179 -8.83 -5.81 -20.68
N MET A 180 -7.69 -6.21 -20.12
CA MET A 180 -7.44 -6.24 -18.69
C MET A 180 -6.87 -4.89 -18.22
N PRO A 181 -7.11 -4.49 -16.97
CA PRO A 181 -6.50 -3.27 -16.42
C PRO A 181 -4.98 -3.44 -16.33
N TRP A 182 -4.25 -2.36 -16.57
CA TRP A 182 -2.83 -2.29 -16.22
C TRP A 182 -2.67 -2.26 -14.70
N LEU A 183 -1.50 -2.71 -14.23
CA LEU A 183 -1.16 -2.80 -12.81
C LEU A 183 0.11 -1.98 -12.54
N SER A 184 0.21 -1.40 -11.34
CA SER A 184 1.41 -0.73 -10.83
C SER A 184 1.84 -1.36 -9.51
N ALA A 185 3.10 -1.16 -9.11
CA ALA A 185 3.57 -1.59 -7.80
C ALA A 185 2.92 -0.72 -6.71
N THR A 186 2.16 -1.35 -5.81
CA THR A 186 1.41 -0.63 -4.77
C THR A 186 2.25 -0.44 -3.51
N THR A 187 2.58 0.80 -3.15
CA THR A 187 3.48 1.13 -2.03
C THR A 187 3.08 0.49 -0.71
N VAL A 188 1.84 0.70 -0.24
CA VAL A 188 1.40 0.18 1.08
C VAL A 188 1.42 -1.34 1.12
N ARG A 189 1.00 -2.00 0.03
CA ARG A 189 0.99 -3.47 -0.07
C ARG A 189 2.41 -4.03 -0.05
N SER A 190 3.31 -3.43 -0.82
CA SER A 190 4.69 -3.90 -0.91
C SER A 190 5.46 -3.64 0.39
N VAL A 191 5.24 -2.50 1.06
CA VAL A 191 5.83 -2.20 2.37
C VAL A 191 5.31 -3.15 3.46
N THR A 192 4.01 -3.43 3.49
CA THR A 192 3.43 -4.35 4.48
C THR A 192 3.87 -5.79 4.25
N HIS A 193 3.99 -6.22 2.98
CA HIS A 193 4.58 -7.51 2.63
C HIS A 193 6.05 -7.59 3.06
N ALA A 194 6.86 -6.55 2.81
CA ALA A 194 8.24 -6.49 3.29
C ALA A 194 8.31 -6.55 4.83
N ASN A 195 7.46 -5.79 5.54
CA ASN A 195 7.39 -5.78 7.00
C ASN A 195 6.99 -7.13 7.59
N ALA A 196 6.16 -7.92 6.90
CA ALA A 196 5.82 -9.28 7.31
C ALA A 196 7.01 -10.25 7.20
N LEU A 197 8.00 -9.92 6.37
CA LEU A 197 9.23 -10.67 6.15
C LEU A 197 10.40 -10.16 6.99
N THR A 198 10.24 -9.01 7.66
CA THR A 198 11.27 -8.40 8.50
C THR A 198 11.39 -9.09 9.86
N VAL A 199 12.61 -9.50 10.18
CA VAL A 199 12.97 -10.02 11.50
C VAL A 199 13.56 -8.88 12.33
N MET A 200 12.91 -8.58 13.46
CA MET A 200 13.41 -7.61 14.43
C MET A 200 14.32 -8.31 15.45
N SER A 201 15.48 -7.73 15.70
CA SER A 201 16.43 -8.19 16.72
C SER A 201 15.83 -8.04 18.12
N LYS A 202 16.23 -8.93 19.03
CA LYS A 202 15.99 -8.72 20.46
C LYS A 202 16.87 -7.56 20.91
N ALA A 203 16.31 -6.65 21.71
CA ALA A 203 17.10 -5.61 22.35
C ALA A 203 18.24 -6.27 23.13
N SER A 204 19.49 -6.07 22.70
CA SER A 204 20.68 -6.63 23.36
C SER A 204 20.87 -6.09 24.77
N THR A 205 20.25 -4.95 25.08
CA THR A 205 20.23 -4.31 26.41
C THR A 205 18.80 -3.93 26.80
N PRO A 206 18.43 -4.01 28.10
CA PRO A 206 17.15 -3.51 28.58
C PRO A 206 16.99 -2.02 28.23
N GLY A 207 16.00 -1.68 27.39
CA GLY A 207 15.72 -0.31 26.97
C GLY A 207 16.25 0.09 25.58
N ALA A 208 17.08 -0.74 24.92
CA ALA A 208 17.43 -0.49 23.51
C ALA A 208 16.25 -0.75 22.58
N ALA A 209 16.06 0.13 21.59
CA ALA A 209 15.04 -0.07 20.56
C ALA A 209 15.36 -1.33 19.74
N ALA A 210 14.34 -2.12 19.44
CA ALA A 210 14.49 -3.29 18.57
C ALA A 210 14.95 -2.83 17.18
N GLN A 211 16.13 -3.26 16.75
CA GLN A 211 16.66 -2.95 15.44
C GLN A 211 16.25 -4.02 14.42
N ILE A 212 16.12 -3.63 13.15
CA ILE A 212 15.93 -4.57 12.05
C ILE A 212 17.18 -5.44 11.96
N GLN A 213 17.03 -6.77 12.01
CA GLN A 213 18.13 -7.73 11.90
C GLN A 213 18.36 -8.09 10.43
N GLU A 214 17.32 -8.60 9.78
CA GLU A 214 17.34 -9.04 8.38
C GLU A 214 15.91 -9.05 7.83
N VAL A 215 15.79 -9.00 6.50
CA VAL A 215 14.53 -9.22 5.77
C VAL A 215 14.64 -10.52 5.00
N LYS A 216 13.66 -11.41 5.17
CA LYS A 216 13.64 -12.69 4.45
C LYS A 216 13.19 -12.49 3.01
N GLU A 217 14.14 -12.47 2.09
CA GLU A 217 13.87 -12.27 0.66
C GLU A 217 13.50 -13.59 -0.04
N GLN A 218 12.22 -13.74 -0.35
CA GLN A 218 11.66 -14.97 -0.93
C GLN A 218 10.74 -14.67 -2.12
N ARG A 219 10.80 -15.54 -3.14
CA ARG A 219 9.92 -15.47 -4.33
C ARG A 219 8.58 -16.19 -4.10
N ILE A 220 8.56 -17.15 -3.18
CA ILE A 220 7.43 -18.04 -2.95
C ILE A 220 6.24 -17.31 -2.32
N SER A 221 6.47 -16.38 -1.38
CA SER A 221 5.37 -15.67 -0.72
C SER A 221 4.54 -14.85 -1.71
N GLY A 222 5.17 -14.10 -2.61
CA GLY A 222 4.50 -13.33 -3.66
C GLY A 222 3.78 -14.23 -4.66
N LEU A 223 4.42 -15.33 -5.07
CA LEU A 223 3.82 -16.32 -5.97
C LEU A 223 2.55 -16.95 -5.35
N LEU A 224 2.64 -17.40 -4.09
CA LEU A 224 1.51 -17.97 -3.36
C LEU A 224 0.35 -16.98 -3.25
N VAL A 225 0.61 -15.73 -2.87
CA VAL A 225 -0.45 -14.70 -2.80
C VAL A 225 -1.11 -14.52 -4.17
N SER A 226 -0.33 -14.50 -5.25
CA SER A 226 -0.84 -14.33 -6.62
C SER A 226 -1.70 -15.51 -7.06
N VAL A 227 -1.27 -16.74 -6.76
CA VAL A 227 -2.02 -17.97 -7.01
C VAL A 227 -3.31 -18.00 -6.18
N LEU A 228 -3.27 -17.64 -4.90
CA LEU A 228 -4.44 -17.58 -4.02
C LEU A 228 -5.46 -16.54 -4.50
N VAL A 229 -5.01 -15.39 -5.01
CA VAL A 229 -5.90 -14.40 -5.65
C VAL A 229 -6.57 -14.99 -6.89
N GLY A 230 -5.83 -15.72 -7.74
CA GLY A 230 -6.39 -16.42 -8.89
C GLY A 230 -7.42 -17.50 -8.50
N LEU A 231 -7.14 -18.26 -7.44
CA LEU A 231 -8.03 -19.31 -6.91
C LEU A 231 -9.20 -18.76 -6.07
N SER A 232 -9.24 -17.46 -5.78
CA SER A 232 -10.27 -16.85 -4.92
C SER A 232 -11.69 -17.08 -5.42
N ILE A 233 -11.88 -17.25 -6.73
CA ILE A 233 -13.17 -17.55 -7.37
C ILE A 233 -13.70 -18.92 -6.90
N LEU A 234 -12.83 -19.92 -6.76
CA LEU A 234 -13.19 -21.24 -6.26
C LEU A 234 -13.51 -21.19 -4.75
N MET A 235 -12.85 -20.30 -4.02
CA MET A 235 -13.05 -20.09 -2.59
C MET A 235 -14.21 -19.11 -2.28
N GLY A 236 -15.03 -18.75 -3.27
CA GLY A 236 -16.15 -17.81 -3.14
C GLY A 236 -17.06 -18.06 -1.92
N PRO A 237 -17.51 -19.30 -1.63
CA PRO A 237 -18.33 -19.59 -0.47
C PRO A 237 -17.66 -19.22 0.86
N ILE A 238 -16.36 -19.53 1.00
CA ILE A 238 -15.59 -19.25 2.21
C ILE A 238 -15.35 -17.73 2.35
N LEU A 239 -14.96 -17.07 1.27
CA LEU A 239 -14.70 -15.63 1.25
C LEU A 239 -15.96 -14.80 1.52
N SER A 240 -17.13 -15.30 1.10
CA SER A 240 -18.42 -14.64 1.35
C SER A 240 -18.83 -14.58 2.82
N HIS A 241 -18.15 -15.29 3.72
CA HIS A 241 -18.36 -15.16 5.16
C HIS A 241 -17.58 -14.00 5.78
N ILE A 242 -16.59 -13.42 5.09
CA ILE A 242 -15.74 -12.38 5.64
C ILE A 242 -16.43 -11.01 5.51
N PRO A 243 -16.74 -10.32 6.62
CA PRO A 243 -17.31 -8.97 6.59
C PRO A 243 -16.27 -7.95 6.10
N LEU A 244 -16.68 -7.02 5.25
CA LEU A 244 -15.83 -5.93 4.78
C LEU A 244 -15.35 -5.04 5.92
N ALA A 245 -16.14 -4.89 6.98
CA ALA A 245 -15.75 -4.14 8.18
C ALA A 245 -14.44 -4.67 8.81
N VAL A 246 -14.26 -5.99 8.83
CA VAL A 246 -13.02 -6.64 9.30
C VAL A 246 -11.84 -6.26 8.42
N LEU A 247 -12.04 -6.26 7.09
CA LEU A 247 -11.01 -5.85 6.13
C LEU A 247 -10.64 -4.37 6.28
N PHE A 248 -11.60 -3.48 6.55
CA PHE A 248 -11.32 -2.07 6.88
C PHE A 248 -10.46 -1.93 8.14
N GLY A 249 -10.67 -2.77 9.15
CA GLY A 249 -9.81 -2.81 10.34
C GLY A 249 -8.37 -3.20 10.01
N ILE A 250 -8.19 -4.17 9.11
CA ILE A 250 -6.86 -4.56 8.61
C ILE A 250 -6.25 -3.48 7.71
N PHE A 251 -7.03 -2.79 6.87
CA PHE A 251 -6.54 -1.66 6.09
C PHE A 251 -6.08 -0.51 6.99
N LEU A 252 -6.79 -0.22 8.08
CA LEU A 252 -6.37 0.75 9.08
C LEU A 252 -5.07 0.33 9.78
N TYR A 253 -4.95 -0.95 10.16
CA TYR A 253 -3.72 -1.51 10.72
C TYR A 253 -2.55 -1.37 9.74
N MET A 254 -2.74 -1.75 8.47
CA MET A 254 -1.73 -1.60 7.42
C MET A 254 -1.34 -0.15 7.21
N GLY A 255 -2.30 0.78 7.22
CA GLY A 255 -2.04 2.23 7.17
C GLY A 255 -1.15 2.69 8.31
N VAL A 256 -1.53 2.43 9.56
CA VAL A 256 -0.76 2.83 10.75
C VAL A 256 0.62 2.19 10.79
N THR A 257 0.72 0.89 10.43
CA THR A 257 2.01 0.19 10.43
C THR A 257 2.94 0.65 9.31
N SER A 258 2.39 1.10 8.17
CA SER A 258 3.19 1.65 7.05
C SER A 258 3.79 3.02 7.34
N LEU A 259 3.25 3.77 8.30
CA LEU A 259 3.83 5.04 8.76
C LEU A 259 5.10 4.86 9.60
N SER A 260 5.31 3.65 10.15
CA SER A 260 6.49 3.32 10.95
C SER A 260 7.74 3.30 10.06
N GLY A 261 8.75 4.09 10.42
CA GLY A 261 10.00 4.20 9.65
C GLY A 261 9.99 5.33 8.62
N ILE A 262 8.92 6.14 8.55
CA ILE A 262 8.92 7.36 7.75
C ILE A 262 9.44 8.51 8.62
N GLN A 263 10.61 9.04 8.29
CA GLN A 263 11.24 10.15 9.04
C GLN A 263 10.35 11.41 9.11
N LEU A 264 9.59 11.73 8.06
CA LEU A 264 8.60 12.81 8.09
C LEU A 264 7.57 12.59 9.21
N PHE A 265 7.05 11.37 9.37
CA PHE A 265 6.07 11.06 10.41
C PHE A 265 6.69 11.17 11.81
N ASP A 266 7.92 10.69 12.00
CA ASP A 266 8.66 10.85 13.26
C ASP A 266 8.88 12.34 13.60
N ARG A 267 9.22 13.18 12.62
CA ARG A 267 9.37 14.64 12.80
C ARG A 267 8.05 15.35 13.09
N ILE A 268 6.95 14.90 12.49
CA ILE A 268 5.60 15.39 12.83
C ILE A 268 5.28 15.07 14.30
N LEU A 269 5.62 13.87 14.78
CA LEU A 269 5.46 13.54 16.21
C LEU A 269 6.37 14.39 17.11
N LEU A 270 7.59 14.71 16.66
CA LEU A 270 8.50 15.60 17.38
C LEU A 270 7.99 17.05 17.47
N LEU A 271 7.10 17.50 16.58
CA LEU A 271 6.45 18.81 16.70
C LEU A 271 5.62 18.93 18.00
N PHE A 272 5.02 17.82 18.44
CA PHE A 272 4.19 17.75 19.64
C PHE A 272 4.98 17.34 20.89
N LYS A 273 6.28 17.09 20.76
CA LYS A 273 7.12 16.58 21.84
C LYS A 273 7.99 17.70 22.43
N PRO A 274 8.12 17.82 23.77
CA PRO A 274 9.04 18.78 24.35
C PRO A 274 10.49 18.46 23.96
N ARG A 275 11.33 19.49 23.81
CA ARG A 275 12.76 19.35 23.46
C ARG A 275 13.53 18.37 24.35
N LYS A 276 13.13 18.23 25.62
CA LYS A 276 13.75 17.31 26.58
C LYS A 276 13.63 15.84 26.19
N TYR A 277 12.63 15.46 25.40
CA TYR A 277 12.36 14.07 25.01
C TYR A 277 12.76 13.76 23.55
N HIS A 278 13.57 14.62 22.95
CA HIS A 278 14.11 14.38 21.61
C HIS A 278 15.05 13.17 21.62
N PRO A 279 14.92 12.26 20.64
CA PRO A 279 15.80 11.09 20.55
C PRO A 279 17.21 11.49 20.10
N ASP A 280 18.19 10.61 20.36
CA ASP A 280 19.60 10.76 19.96
C ASP A 280 19.83 10.50 18.47
N VAL A 281 19.10 11.23 17.61
CA VAL A 281 19.20 11.16 16.15
C VAL A 281 19.87 12.42 15.58
N PRO A 282 20.61 12.32 14.45
CA PRO A 282 21.38 13.45 13.90
C PRO A 282 20.56 14.72 13.68
N TYR A 283 19.35 14.58 13.12
CA TYR A 283 18.42 15.69 12.87
C TYR A 283 17.76 16.27 14.12
N ALA A 284 17.85 15.64 15.30
CA ALA A 284 17.28 16.20 16.53
C ALA A 284 18.35 16.90 17.38
N LYS A 285 19.63 16.52 17.21
CA LYS A 285 20.75 17.02 18.02
C LYS A 285 21.59 18.08 17.31
N ARG A 286 21.81 17.95 16.00
CA ARG A 286 22.74 18.83 15.24
C ARG A 286 22.06 20.08 14.68
N VAL A 287 20.79 19.97 14.29
CA VAL A 287 20.03 21.12 13.74
C VAL A 287 19.22 21.82 14.82
N ARG A 288 19.07 23.14 14.71
CA ARG A 288 18.24 23.91 15.63
C ARG A 288 16.78 23.46 15.51
N THR A 289 16.11 23.24 16.65
CA THR A 289 14.73 22.71 16.69
C THR A 289 13.73 23.54 15.86
N TRP A 290 13.85 24.88 15.87
CA TRP A 290 12.98 25.74 15.05
C TRP A 290 13.18 25.51 13.53
N ARG A 291 14.43 25.27 13.10
CA ARG A 291 14.76 24.96 11.70
C ARG A 291 14.22 23.59 11.29
N MET A 292 14.31 22.60 12.17
CA MET A 292 13.68 21.28 11.96
C MET A 292 12.14 21.42 11.81
N HIS A 293 11.49 22.23 12.64
CA HIS A 293 10.04 22.47 12.52
C HIS A 293 9.67 23.23 11.24
N LEU A 294 10.47 24.22 10.83
CA LEU A 294 10.28 24.93 9.56
C LEU A 294 10.34 23.96 8.37
N PHE A 295 11.36 23.10 8.35
CA PHE A 295 11.52 22.08 7.30
C PHE A 295 10.32 21.11 7.27
N THR A 296 9.92 20.62 8.44
CA THR A 296 8.75 19.71 8.56
C THR A 296 7.47 20.42 8.13
N GLY A 297 7.31 21.71 8.45
CA GLY A 297 6.20 22.55 8.02
C GLY A 297 6.13 22.68 6.50
N THR A 298 7.27 22.88 5.83
CA THR A 298 7.34 22.91 4.36
C THR A 298 6.92 21.56 3.76
N GLN A 299 7.35 20.42 4.33
CA GLN A 299 6.95 19.09 3.88
C GLN A 299 5.43 18.86 4.07
N ILE A 300 4.86 19.28 5.20
CA ILE A 300 3.41 19.22 5.45
C ILE A 300 2.66 20.09 4.42
N ALA A 301 3.14 21.30 4.12
CA ALA A 301 2.54 22.15 3.11
C ALA A 301 2.53 21.49 1.71
N CYS A 302 3.64 20.84 1.32
CA CYS A 302 3.70 20.08 0.08
C CYS A 302 2.69 18.91 0.06
N LEU A 303 2.56 18.19 1.19
CA LEU A 303 1.58 17.11 1.34
C LEU A 303 0.14 17.62 1.21
N VAL A 304 -0.17 18.79 1.79
CA VAL A 304 -1.49 19.44 1.65
C VAL A 304 -1.77 19.81 0.20
N VAL A 305 -0.79 20.38 -0.52
CA VAL A 305 -0.94 20.68 -1.96
C VAL A 305 -1.24 19.41 -2.75
N LEU A 306 -0.49 18.34 -2.51
CA LEU A 306 -0.72 17.04 -3.16
C LEU A 306 -2.11 16.46 -2.82
N TRP A 307 -2.57 16.61 -1.57
CA TRP A 307 -3.91 16.19 -1.17
C TRP A 307 -4.99 16.96 -1.94
N VAL A 308 -4.88 18.29 -2.00
CA VAL A 308 -5.86 19.16 -2.68
C VAL A 308 -5.96 18.79 -4.15
N VAL A 309 -4.81 18.63 -4.83
CA VAL A 309 -4.73 18.19 -6.24
C VAL A 309 -5.42 16.84 -6.42
N ARG A 310 -5.11 15.87 -5.56
CA ARG A 310 -5.69 14.52 -5.61
C ARG A 310 -7.21 14.53 -5.44
N SER A 311 -7.75 15.47 -4.65
CA SER A 311 -9.18 15.56 -4.36
C SER A 311 -10.00 16.06 -5.56
N ILE A 312 -9.37 16.76 -6.49
CA ILE A 312 -10.01 17.29 -7.69
C ILE A 312 -9.91 16.25 -8.82
N LYS A 313 -11.04 15.62 -9.18
CA LYS A 313 -11.09 14.52 -10.18
C LYS A 313 -10.44 14.86 -11.53
N THR A 314 -10.60 16.10 -12.00
CA THR A 314 -10.03 16.56 -13.28
C THR A 314 -8.52 16.78 -13.22
N VAL A 315 -8.00 17.21 -12.08
CA VAL A 315 -6.58 17.55 -11.87
C VAL A 315 -5.79 16.38 -11.28
N SER A 316 -6.44 15.33 -10.78
CA SER A 316 -5.78 14.14 -10.21
C SER A 316 -4.83 13.45 -11.18
N LEU A 317 -5.03 13.59 -12.50
CA LEU A 317 -4.10 13.08 -13.52
C LEU A 317 -2.75 13.83 -13.54
N ALA A 318 -2.69 15.05 -13.01
CA ALA A 318 -1.47 15.85 -12.91
C ALA A 318 -0.64 15.57 -11.65
N LEU A 319 -1.15 14.73 -10.74
CA LEU A 319 -0.46 14.33 -9.51
C LEU A 319 1.01 13.91 -9.70
N PRO A 320 1.37 13.04 -10.68
CA PRO A 320 2.76 12.68 -10.93
C PRO A 320 3.67 13.88 -11.22
N PHE A 321 3.19 14.87 -11.99
CA PHE A 321 3.99 16.06 -12.33
C PHE A 321 4.21 16.97 -11.12
N ILE A 322 3.19 17.12 -10.27
CA ILE A 322 3.31 17.92 -9.04
C ILE A 322 4.25 17.24 -8.05
N LEU A 323 4.24 15.91 -7.98
CA LEU A 323 5.20 15.16 -7.19
C LEU A 323 6.63 15.39 -7.72
N ILE A 324 6.86 15.29 -9.03
CA ILE A 324 8.16 15.62 -9.63
C ILE A 324 8.57 17.05 -9.30
N LEU A 325 7.64 18.02 -9.34
CA LEU A 325 7.90 19.43 -9.01
C LEU A 325 8.36 19.65 -7.56
N THR A 326 8.09 18.72 -6.64
CA THR A 326 8.64 18.78 -5.28
C THR A 326 10.16 18.54 -5.22
N VAL A 327 10.74 17.88 -6.24
CA VAL A 327 12.19 17.65 -6.34
C VAL A 327 12.98 18.94 -6.61
N PRO A 328 12.66 19.77 -7.63
CA PRO A 328 13.32 21.06 -7.81
C PRO A 328 12.99 22.04 -6.67
N LEU A 329 11.81 21.94 -6.05
CA LEU A 329 11.54 22.67 -4.81
C LEU A 329 12.56 22.31 -3.72
N ARG A 330 12.89 21.02 -3.55
CA ARG A 330 13.96 20.60 -2.63
C ARG A 330 15.33 21.10 -3.09
N HIS A 331 15.67 20.96 -4.36
CA HIS A 331 17.04 21.23 -4.83
C HIS A 331 17.37 22.72 -4.99
N PHE A 332 16.39 23.57 -5.31
CA PHE A 332 16.64 24.99 -5.56
C PHE A 332 16.13 25.89 -4.43
N LEU A 333 14.96 25.62 -3.83
CA LEU A 333 14.41 26.51 -2.80
C LEU A 333 14.92 26.22 -1.39
N LEU A 334 15.14 24.96 -1.02
CA LEU A 334 15.60 24.64 0.34
C LEU A 334 17.05 25.08 0.64
N PRO A 335 18.02 25.01 -0.30
CA PRO A 335 19.37 25.51 -0.05
C PRO A 335 19.46 27.03 0.10
N LEU A 336 18.42 27.77 -0.32
CA LEU A 336 18.34 29.22 -0.06
C LEU A 336 18.03 29.53 1.41
N ILE A 337 17.39 28.60 2.13
CA ILE A 337 16.91 28.78 3.51
C ILE A 337 17.79 28.03 4.52
N PHE A 338 18.32 26.87 4.13
CA PHE A 338 19.07 25.96 4.99
C PHE A 338 20.51 25.78 4.48
N GLN A 339 21.44 25.55 5.40
CA GLN A 339 22.81 25.18 5.03
C GLN A 339 22.85 23.72 4.54
N ASN A 340 23.77 23.40 3.63
CA ASN A 340 23.94 22.04 3.08
C ASN A 340 24.10 20.98 4.18
N LEU A 341 24.85 21.29 5.25
CA LEU A 341 25.03 20.38 6.38
C LEU A 341 23.73 20.14 7.17
N GLU A 342 22.86 21.16 7.28
CA GLU A 342 21.55 21.00 7.91
C GLU A 342 20.62 20.14 7.07
N LEU A 343 20.60 20.34 5.74
CA LEU A 343 19.82 19.54 4.80
C LEU A 343 20.29 18.09 4.76
N GLN A 344 21.61 17.86 4.71
CA GLN A 344 22.19 16.53 4.84
C GLN A 344 21.78 15.88 6.16
N CYS A 345 21.81 16.59 7.30
CA CYS A 345 21.35 16.01 8.56
C CYS A 345 19.83 15.71 8.57
N LEU A 346 19.02 16.50 7.85
CA LEU A 346 17.57 16.36 7.77
C LEU A 346 17.13 15.28 6.76
N ASP A 347 17.95 14.98 5.76
CA ASP A 347 17.68 13.99 4.71
C ASP A 347 18.50 12.70 4.87
N ALA A 348 19.59 12.71 5.65
CA ALA A 348 20.45 11.53 5.81
C ALA A 348 19.72 10.41 6.54
N ASP A 349 19.71 9.25 5.88
CA ASP A 349 19.34 7.98 6.49
C ASP A 349 20.32 7.68 7.63
N ASN A 350 19.82 7.13 8.74
CA ASN A 350 20.48 7.08 10.05
C ASN A 350 21.80 6.27 10.11
N THR A 351 22.34 5.80 8.98
CA THR A 351 23.41 4.81 8.94
C THR A 351 24.78 5.31 8.52
N LYS A 352 24.97 6.36 7.70
CA LYS A 352 26.31 6.93 7.43
C LYS A 352 26.21 8.40 7.01
N LEU A 353 26.83 9.30 7.78
CA LEU A 353 27.26 10.58 7.24
C LEU A 353 28.68 10.37 6.71
N ASN A 354 28.81 9.95 5.45
CA ASN A 354 30.09 10.05 4.74
C ASN A 354 30.23 11.51 4.31
N PHE A 355 31.20 12.22 4.88
CA PHE A 355 31.43 13.64 4.61
C PHE A 355 32.19 13.89 3.28
N ASP A 356 32.40 12.85 2.47
CA ASP A 356 33.22 12.90 1.25
C ASP A 356 32.42 12.90 -0.06
N GLU A 357 31.08 12.95 -0.02
CA GLU A 357 30.25 13.08 -1.22
C GLU A 357 30.09 14.56 -1.63
N GLU A 358 31.17 15.13 -2.15
CA GLU A 358 31.13 16.39 -2.91
C GLU A 358 30.75 16.15 -4.39
N ASN A 359 30.50 14.90 -4.79
CA ASN A 359 30.07 14.51 -6.14
C ASN A 359 28.87 13.57 -6.06
N GLY A 360 27.80 13.92 -6.79
CA GLY A 360 26.49 13.27 -6.70
C GLY A 360 26.49 11.77 -7.01
N GLN A 361 26.64 10.96 -5.98
CA GLN A 361 26.24 9.57 -5.99
C GLN A 361 24.75 9.55 -5.65
N ASP A 362 23.92 9.21 -6.64
CA ASP A 362 22.48 9.06 -6.42
C ASP A 362 22.24 7.81 -5.55
N GLU A 363 21.12 7.76 -4.81
CA GLU A 363 20.68 6.59 -4.03
C GLU A 363 20.63 5.29 -4.88
N TYR A 364 20.62 5.42 -6.21
CA TYR A 364 20.76 4.32 -7.17
C TYR A 364 22.13 3.63 -7.15
N ASP A 365 23.20 4.33 -6.80
CA ASP A 365 24.57 3.79 -6.74
C ASP A 365 24.87 3.05 -5.42
N GLU A 366 24.15 3.39 -4.34
CA GLU A 366 24.28 2.69 -3.04
C GLU A 366 23.57 1.33 -3.00
N VAL A 367 22.69 1.04 -3.97
CA VAL A 367 22.02 -0.26 -4.00
C VAL A 367 22.98 -1.32 -4.53
N ALA A 368 23.29 -2.30 -3.67
CA ALA A 368 24.19 -3.39 -3.99
C ALA A 368 23.81 -4.04 -5.33
N MET A 369 24.62 -3.86 -6.39
CA MET A 369 24.38 -4.58 -7.63
C MET A 369 24.63 -6.08 -7.39
N PRO A 370 23.77 -6.98 -7.91
CA PRO A 370 24.03 -8.41 -7.81
C PRO A 370 25.32 -8.72 -8.59
N VAL A 371 26.34 -9.18 -7.88
CA VAL A 371 27.62 -9.64 -8.45
C VAL A 371 27.46 -11.02 -9.08
#